data_AF-A0AAW9H8D7-F1
#
_entry.id   AF-A0AAW9H8D7-F1
#
_cell.length_a   1.000
_cell.length_b   1.000
_cell.length_c   1.000
_cell.angle_alpha   90.00
_cell.angle_beta   90.00
_cell.angle_gamma   90.00
#
_symmetry.space_group_name_H-M   'P 1'
#
loop_
_entity.id
_entity.type
_entity.pdbx_description
1 polymer ?
#
loop_
_entity_poly.entity_id
_entity_poly.type
_entity_poly.pdbx_seq_one_letter_code
_entity_poly.pdbx_strand_id
1 'polypeptide(L)'
;MALSSLGVNMGYVSTLIIALISAGAGAYFAILKSKKERLWSDRYEALKEVVLALGTVESRFSSSHMEQLGVSVISRAESKKLSDEWPVAMYSLRENIAKLQLLFKDTDISAMHEAVVELNSAFTDAYHGNPIDMPENHETIAIRAKAAAKAAIAIGQKYCL
;
A
#
# COMPACT_ATOMS: atom_id res chain seq x y z
N MET A 1 -6.60 56.46 53.40
CA MET A 1 -7.15 55.27 52.70
C MET A 1 -6.55 55.22 51.31
N ALA A 2 -5.50 54.42 51.16
CA ALA A 2 -4.88 54.16 49.87
C ALA A 2 -5.61 52.98 49.21
N LEU A 3 -6.43 53.26 48.20
CA LEU A 3 -6.96 52.25 47.27
C LEU A 3 -6.19 52.42 45.96
N SER A 4 -4.95 51.91 45.97
CA SER A 4 -4.09 51.81 44.81
C SER A 4 -4.61 50.71 43.86
N SER A 5 -4.83 51.10 42.61
CA SER A 5 -4.55 50.31 41.41
C SER A 5 -5.04 48.85 41.37
N LEU A 6 -6.27 48.66 40.92
CA LEU A 6 -6.65 47.48 40.15
C LEU A 6 -7.19 47.93 38.79
N GLY A 7 -6.39 48.73 38.09
CA GLY A 7 -6.55 48.94 36.66
C GLY A 7 -6.06 47.67 35.96
N VAL A 8 -6.92 46.65 35.88
CA VAL A 8 -6.67 45.49 35.03
C VAL A 8 -6.58 46.04 33.60
N ASN A 9 -5.37 46.18 33.08
CA ASN A 9 -5.12 46.66 31.73
C ASN A 9 -5.89 45.77 30.75
N MET A 10 -7.00 46.28 30.19
CA MET A 10 -7.78 45.62 29.14
C MET A 10 -6.91 45.17 27.94
N GLY A 11 -5.76 45.81 27.72
CA GLY A 11 -4.78 45.42 26.70
C GLY A 11 -4.08 44.07 26.96
N TYR A 12 -3.89 43.67 28.22
CA TYR A 12 -3.28 42.38 28.57
C TYR A 12 -4.27 41.22 28.47
N VAL A 13 -5.55 41.47 28.78
CA VAL A 13 -6.60 40.44 28.69
C VAL A 13 -6.89 40.09 27.23
N SER A 14 -6.97 41.10 26.36
CA SER A 14 -7.17 40.90 24.92
C SER A 14 -5.98 40.20 24.25
N THR A 15 -4.74 40.56 24.60
CA THR A 15 -3.54 39.86 24.11
C THR A 15 -3.44 38.42 24.64
N LEU A 16 -3.81 38.16 25.90
CA LEU A 16 -3.88 36.79 26.45
C LEU A 16 -4.91 35.93 25.71
N ILE A 17 -6.10 36.45 25.44
CA ILE A 17 -7.15 35.73 24.71
C ILE A 17 -6.69 35.41 23.28
N ILE A 18 -6.08 36.39 22.59
CA ILE A 18 -5.55 36.19 21.23
C ILE A 18 -4.40 35.16 21.25
N ALA A 19 -3.49 35.23 22.21
CA ALA A 19 -2.40 34.27 22.36
C ALA A 19 -2.92 32.84 22.62
N LEU A 20 -3.98 32.69 23.41
CA LEU A 20 -4.56 31.38 23.74
C LEU A 20 -5.31 30.77 22.55
N ILE A 21 -6.03 31.60 21.77
CA ILE A 21 -6.67 31.17 20.52
C ILE A 21 -5.63 30.77 19.47
N SER A 22 -4.57 31.57 19.31
CA SER A 22 -3.51 31.28 18.34
C SER A 22 -2.66 30.07 18.73
N ALA A 23 -2.36 29.88 20.02
CA ALA A 23 -1.73 28.66 20.53
C ALA A 23 -2.62 27.41 20.34
N GLY A 24 -3.92 27.54 20.61
CA GLY A 24 -4.90 26.47 20.38
C GLY A 24 -5.00 26.08 18.90
N ALA A 25 -5.02 27.06 18.00
CA ALA A 25 -4.99 26.81 16.56
C ALA A 25 -3.68 26.12 16.14
N GLY A 26 -2.53 26.59 16.63
CA GLY A 26 -1.22 25.98 16.34
C GLY A 26 -1.12 24.52 16.81
N ALA A 27 -1.61 24.23 18.02
CA ALA A 27 -1.67 22.86 18.54
C ALA A 27 -2.62 21.97 17.71
N TYR A 28 -3.79 22.50 17.31
CA TYR A 28 -4.73 21.78 16.45
C TYR A 28 -4.12 21.46 15.08
N PHE A 29 -3.45 22.41 14.43
CA PHE A 29 -2.76 22.19 13.16
C PHE A 29 -1.59 21.21 13.30
N ALA A 30 -0.84 21.25 14.41
CA ALA A 30 0.21 20.27 14.68
C ALA A 30 -0.34 18.85 14.84
N ILE A 31 -1.46 18.68 15.54
CA ILE A 31 -2.14 17.38 15.69
C ILE A 31 -2.68 16.88 14.34
N LEU A 32 -3.32 17.77 13.56
CA LEU A 32 -3.81 17.41 12.21
C LEU A 32 -2.67 16.99 11.29
N LYS A 33 -1.55 17.71 11.32
CA LYS A 33 -0.35 17.38 10.54
C LYS A 33 0.19 16.01 10.94
N SER A 34 0.35 15.76 12.25
CA SER A 34 0.81 14.46 12.76
C SER A 34 -0.12 13.31 12.36
N LYS A 35 -1.44 13.49 12.44
CA LYS A 35 -2.41 12.47 12.01
C LYS A 35 -2.32 12.20 10.50
N LYS A 36 -2.18 13.25 9.68
CA LYS A 36 -2.05 13.13 8.23
C LYS A 36 -0.77 12.42 7.84
N GLU A 37 0.34 12.75 8.50
CA GLU A 37 1.65 12.09 8.30
C GLU A 37 1.61 10.62 8.68
N ARG A 38 0.97 10.28 9.82
CA ARG A 38 0.80 8.89 10.24
C ARG A 38 -0.04 8.08 9.26
N LEU A 39 -1.19 8.63 8.83
CA LEU A 39 -2.05 7.98 7.84
C LEU A 39 -1.31 7.76 6.51
N TRP A 40 -0.45 8.71 6.13
CA TRP A 40 0.35 8.58 4.92
C TRP A 40 1.43 7.49 5.05
N SER A 41 2.09 7.41 6.19
CA SER A 41 3.04 6.33 6.51
C SER A 41 2.35 4.96 6.41
N ASP A 42 1.16 4.82 6.99
CA ASP A 42 0.42 3.55 6.99
C ASP A 42 -0.01 3.15 5.56
N ARG A 43 -0.42 4.13 4.73
CA ARG A 43 -0.74 3.91 3.31
C ARG A 43 0.48 3.46 2.51
N TYR A 44 1.61 4.11 2.71
CA TYR A 44 2.84 3.79 1.99
C TYR A 44 3.37 2.41 2.36
N GLU A 45 3.35 2.06 3.65
CA GLU A 45 3.79 0.73 4.10
C GLU A 45 2.89 -0.36 3.52
N ALA A 46 1.56 -0.17 3.54
CA ALA A 46 0.64 -1.13 2.94
C ALA A 46 0.83 -1.27 1.41
N LEU A 47 1.07 -0.17 0.69
CA LEU A 47 1.37 -0.21 -0.75
C LEU A 47 2.70 -0.94 -1.03
N LYS A 48 3.74 -0.67 -0.24
CA LYS A 48 5.03 -1.33 -0.35
C LYS A 48 4.90 -2.84 -0.16
N GLU A 49 4.20 -3.27 0.88
CA GLU A 49 3.97 -4.70 1.13
C GLU A 49 3.18 -5.38 0.00
N VAL A 50 2.18 -4.71 -0.58
CA VAL A 50 1.47 -5.19 -1.77
C VAL A 50 2.40 -5.35 -2.98
N VAL A 51 3.24 -4.35 -3.25
CA VAL A 51 4.19 -4.39 -4.37
C VAL A 51 5.21 -5.52 -4.19
N LEU A 52 5.74 -5.70 -2.98
CA LEU A 52 6.68 -6.79 -2.66
C LEU A 52 6.02 -8.15 -2.85
N ALA A 53 4.80 -8.33 -2.33
CA ALA A 53 4.06 -9.58 -2.47
C ALA A 53 3.79 -9.92 -3.95
N LEU A 54 3.34 -8.95 -4.74
CA LEU A 54 3.10 -9.12 -6.18
C LEU A 54 4.40 -9.40 -6.94
N GLY A 55 5.52 -8.80 -6.55
CA GLY A 55 6.84 -9.07 -7.12
C GLY A 55 7.32 -10.50 -6.86
N THR A 56 7.09 -11.04 -5.66
CA THR A 56 7.38 -12.45 -5.35
C THR A 56 6.53 -13.39 -6.20
N VAL A 57 5.24 -13.08 -6.38
CA VAL A 57 4.34 -13.87 -7.23
C VAL A 57 4.81 -13.82 -8.69
N GLU A 58 5.02 -12.64 -9.26
CA GLU A 58 5.55 -12.47 -10.63
C GLU A 58 6.83 -13.29 -10.82
N SER A 59 7.78 -13.16 -9.89
CA SER A 59 9.09 -13.83 -9.97
C SER A 59 8.96 -15.35 -9.95
N ARG A 60 8.08 -15.90 -9.10
CA ARG A 60 7.84 -17.34 -9.01
C ARG A 60 7.27 -17.91 -10.31
N PHE A 61 6.24 -17.27 -10.86
CA PHE A 61 5.52 -17.79 -12.03
C PHE A 61 6.27 -17.53 -13.34
N SER A 62 6.92 -16.37 -13.46
CA SER A 62 7.83 -16.08 -14.59
C SER A 62 8.99 -17.08 -14.64
N SER A 63 9.65 -17.33 -13.50
CA SER A 63 10.75 -18.31 -13.45
C SER A 63 10.28 -19.73 -13.74
N SER A 64 9.08 -20.10 -13.26
CA SER A 64 8.48 -21.42 -13.55
C SER A 64 8.22 -21.62 -15.04
N HIS A 65 7.70 -20.59 -15.70
CA HIS A 65 7.42 -20.62 -17.13
C HIS A 65 8.72 -20.73 -17.93
N MET A 66 9.75 -19.94 -17.58
CA MET A 66 11.06 -20.02 -18.24
C MET A 66 11.72 -21.40 -18.06
N GLU A 67 11.60 -22.01 -16.87
CA GLU A 67 12.10 -23.36 -16.62
C GLU A 67 11.38 -24.41 -17.47
N GLN A 68 10.05 -24.27 -17.67
CA GLN A 68 9.27 -25.13 -18.57
C GLN A 68 9.68 -24.99 -20.05
N LEU A 69 10.16 -23.80 -20.45
CA LEU A 69 10.75 -23.55 -21.77
C LEU A 69 12.23 -24.02 -21.86
N GLY A 70 12.79 -24.60 -20.80
CA GLY A 70 14.18 -25.06 -20.75
C GLY A 70 15.20 -23.95 -20.49
N VAL A 71 14.75 -22.76 -20.09
CA VAL A 71 15.60 -21.60 -19.80
C VAL A 71 15.76 -21.46 -18.28
N SER A 72 16.95 -21.78 -17.77
CA SER A 72 17.28 -21.59 -16.37
C SER A 72 17.69 -20.15 -16.10
N VAL A 73 16.79 -19.34 -15.53
CA VAL A 73 17.04 -17.91 -15.24
C VAL A 73 17.54 -17.68 -13.81
N ILE A 74 17.23 -18.60 -12.89
CA ILE A 74 17.54 -18.49 -11.46
C ILE A 74 18.20 -19.77 -10.95
N SER A 75 18.90 -19.67 -9.82
CA SER A 75 19.49 -20.82 -9.15
C SER A 75 18.41 -21.71 -8.50
N ARG A 76 18.74 -22.99 -8.26
CA ARG A 76 17.84 -23.91 -7.54
C ARG A 76 17.48 -23.43 -6.13
N ALA A 77 18.42 -22.74 -5.47
CA ALA A 77 18.18 -22.19 -4.14
C ALA A 77 17.14 -21.06 -4.18
N GLU A 78 17.23 -20.17 -5.18
CA GLU A 78 16.25 -19.10 -5.40
C GLU A 78 14.89 -19.65 -5.81
N SER A 79 14.86 -20.65 -6.69
CA SER A 79 13.61 -21.31 -7.10
C SER A 79 12.89 -21.94 -5.90
N LYS A 80 13.63 -22.66 -5.05
CA LYS A 80 13.08 -23.21 -3.80
C LYS A 80 12.55 -22.11 -2.89
N LYS A 81 13.33 -21.05 -2.66
CA LYS A 81 12.92 -19.91 -1.84
C LYS A 81 11.61 -19.29 -2.35
N LEU A 82 11.51 -19.02 -3.66
CA LEU A 82 10.28 -18.50 -4.27
C LEU A 82 9.11 -19.47 -4.14
N SER A 83 9.36 -20.78 -4.21
CA SER A 83 8.34 -21.81 -4.01
C SER A 83 7.79 -21.82 -2.59
N ASP A 84 8.63 -21.51 -1.60
CA ASP A 84 8.23 -21.45 -0.19
C ASP A 84 7.57 -20.11 0.16
N GLU A 85 7.99 -19.00 -0.47
CA GLU A 85 7.55 -17.64 -0.15
C GLU A 85 6.24 -17.23 -0.85
N TRP A 86 5.95 -17.72 -2.06
CA TRP A 86 4.78 -17.25 -2.81
C TRP A 86 3.42 -17.46 -2.13
N PRO A 87 3.16 -18.55 -1.36
CA PRO A 87 1.87 -18.70 -0.68
C PRO A 87 1.70 -17.68 0.45
N VAL A 88 2.80 -17.39 1.16
CA VAL A 88 2.85 -16.37 2.21
C VAL A 88 2.66 -14.98 1.59
N ALA A 89 3.28 -14.71 0.44
CA ALA A 89 3.08 -13.49 -0.31
C ALA A 89 1.62 -13.31 -0.74
N MET A 90 0.95 -14.36 -1.24
CA MET A 90 -0.47 -14.30 -1.60
C MET A 90 -1.38 -14.05 -0.39
N TYR A 91 -1.06 -14.62 0.77
CA TYR A 91 -1.79 -14.32 2.01
C TYR A 91 -1.60 -12.85 2.42
N SER A 92 -0.35 -12.38 2.46
CA SER A 92 0.00 -10.99 2.77
C SER A 92 -0.66 -10.00 1.82
N LEU A 93 -0.71 -10.33 0.52
CA LEU A 93 -1.38 -9.53 -0.50
C LEU A 93 -2.85 -9.29 -0.16
N ARG A 94 -3.60 -10.35 0.21
CA ARG A 94 -5.02 -10.23 0.58
C ARG A 94 -5.24 -9.36 1.80
N GLU A 95 -4.40 -9.54 2.82
CA GLU A 95 -4.47 -8.73 4.05
C GLU A 95 -4.19 -7.25 3.76
N ASN A 96 -3.15 -6.96 2.99
CA ASN A 96 -2.76 -5.58 2.70
C ASN A 96 -3.71 -4.89 1.73
N ILE A 97 -4.37 -5.61 0.82
CA ILE A 97 -5.44 -5.04 -0.01
C ILE A 97 -6.62 -4.59 0.85
N ALA A 98 -7.05 -5.43 1.80
CA ALA A 98 -8.12 -5.05 2.73
C ALA A 98 -7.73 -3.80 3.56
N LYS A 99 -6.47 -3.71 4.00
CA LYS A 99 -5.95 -2.50 4.66
C LYS A 99 -6.00 -1.29 3.73
N LEU A 100 -5.58 -1.43 2.48
CA LEU A 100 -5.59 -0.34 1.51
C LEU A 100 -7.01 0.14 1.19
N GLN A 101 -8.00 -0.76 1.16
CA GLN A 101 -9.43 -0.39 1.02
C GLN A 101 -9.94 0.44 2.21
N LEU A 102 -9.41 0.23 3.42
CA LEU A 102 -9.72 1.08 4.57
C LEU A 102 -9.02 2.43 4.52
N LEU A 103 -7.82 2.47 3.95
CA LEU A 103 -6.95 3.65 3.97
C LEU A 103 -7.18 4.59 2.79
N PHE A 104 -7.56 4.07 1.62
CA PHE A 104 -7.82 4.83 0.39
C PHE A 104 -9.31 4.98 0.10
N LYS A 105 -9.65 5.93 -0.76
CA LYS A 105 -11.01 6.00 -1.32
C LYS A 105 -11.14 4.95 -2.42
N ASP A 106 -12.35 4.41 -2.60
CA ASP A 106 -12.64 3.41 -3.63
C ASP A 106 -12.20 3.87 -5.03
N THR A 107 -12.40 5.14 -5.36
CA THR A 107 -12.00 5.70 -6.67
C THR A 107 -10.50 5.63 -6.90
N ASP A 108 -9.69 5.77 -5.85
CA ASP A 108 -8.23 5.82 -5.95
C ASP A 108 -7.60 4.42 -6.03
N ILE A 109 -8.30 3.40 -5.52
CA ILE A 109 -7.80 2.01 -5.46
C ILE A 109 -8.47 1.09 -6.49
N SER A 110 -9.56 1.53 -7.13
CA SER A 110 -10.37 0.75 -8.07
C SER A 110 -9.54 -0.01 -9.12
N ALA A 111 -8.64 0.67 -9.83
CA ALA A 111 -7.79 0.06 -10.86
C ALA A 111 -6.84 -1.01 -10.31
N MET A 112 -6.28 -0.80 -9.11
CA MET A 112 -5.43 -1.80 -8.47
C MET A 112 -6.25 -2.99 -8.00
N HIS A 113 -7.44 -2.75 -7.44
CA HIS A 113 -8.35 -3.80 -7.00
C HIS A 113 -8.80 -4.67 -8.18
N GLU A 114 -9.18 -4.07 -9.30
CA GLU A 114 -9.54 -4.77 -10.54
C GLU A 114 -8.38 -5.65 -11.04
N ALA A 115 -7.16 -5.11 -11.10
CA ALA A 115 -5.99 -5.88 -11.50
C ALA A 115 -5.70 -7.08 -10.57
N VAL A 116 -6.00 -6.96 -9.27
CA VAL A 116 -5.87 -8.10 -8.34
C VAL A 116 -7.01 -9.12 -8.51
N VAL A 117 -8.22 -8.66 -8.83
CA VAL A 117 -9.32 -9.57 -9.18
C VAL A 117 -8.96 -10.38 -10.42
N GLU A 118 -8.40 -9.73 -11.45
CA GLU A 118 -7.89 -10.43 -12.65
C GLU A 118 -6.77 -11.44 -12.32
N LEU A 119 -5.85 -11.09 -11.41
CA LEU A 119 -4.82 -12.01 -10.93
C LEU A 119 -5.45 -13.24 -10.25
N ASN A 120 -6.45 -13.05 -9.39
CA ASN A 120 -7.16 -14.15 -8.74
C ASN A 120 -7.95 -15.00 -9.74
N SER A 121 -8.51 -14.39 -10.79
CA SER A 121 -9.13 -15.13 -11.89
C SER A 121 -8.11 -16.01 -12.59
N ALA A 122 -6.95 -15.46 -12.96
CA ALA A 122 -5.88 -16.23 -13.62
C ALA A 122 -5.41 -17.43 -12.76
N PHE A 123 -5.33 -17.26 -11.43
CA PHE A 123 -5.07 -18.39 -10.54
C PHE A 123 -6.18 -19.44 -10.57
N THR A 124 -7.43 -19.01 -10.53
CA THR A 124 -8.59 -19.91 -10.57
C THR A 124 -8.62 -20.70 -11.87
N ASP A 125 -8.41 -20.01 -13.00
CA ASP A 125 -8.35 -20.61 -14.33
C ASP A 125 -7.18 -21.61 -14.45
N ALA A 126 -6.01 -21.26 -13.89
CA ALA A 126 -4.84 -22.13 -13.90
C ALA A 126 -5.04 -23.44 -13.10
N TYR A 127 -5.71 -23.37 -11.95
CA TYR A 127 -5.90 -24.51 -11.06
C TYR A 127 -7.17 -25.33 -11.35
N HIS A 128 -8.13 -24.78 -12.09
CA HIS A 128 -9.32 -25.50 -12.56
C HIS A 128 -9.26 -25.90 -14.04
N GLY A 129 -8.27 -25.40 -14.78
CA GLY A 129 -8.04 -25.69 -16.19
C GLY A 129 -7.37 -27.03 -16.45
N ASN A 130 -7.07 -27.29 -17.72
CA ASN A 130 -6.37 -28.50 -18.15
C ASN A 130 -4.88 -28.40 -17.75
N PRO A 131 -4.28 -29.43 -17.13
CA PRO A 131 -2.86 -29.43 -16.78
C PRO A 131 -1.90 -29.21 -17.95
N ILE A 132 -2.34 -29.46 -19.19
CA ILE A 132 -1.56 -29.23 -20.42
C ILE A 132 -1.28 -27.73 -20.61
N ASP A 133 -2.19 -26.86 -20.20
CA ASP A 133 -2.11 -25.41 -20.40
C ASP A 133 -1.32 -24.70 -19.29
N MET A 134 -0.73 -25.46 -18.34
CA MET A 134 0.02 -24.91 -17.21
C MET A 134 1.08 -23.87 -17.59
N PRO A 135 1.89 -24.05 -18.65
CA PRO A 135 2.90 -23.06 -19.02
C PRO A 135 2.31 -21.72 -19.42
N GLU A 136 1.23 -21.71 -20.21
CA GLU A 136 0.53 -20.48 -20.62
C GLU A 136 -0.18 -19.83 -19.43
N ASN A 137 -0.70 -20.66 -18.51
CA ASN A 137 -1.31 -20.20 -17.26
C ASN A 137 -0.28 -19.53 -16.34
N HIS A 138 0.93 -20.08 -16.23
CA HIS A 138 2.02 -19.45 -15.45
C HIS A 138 2.45 -18.10 -16.02
N GLU A 139 2.55 -17.99 -17.35
CA GLU A 139 2.82 -16.72 -18.01
C GLU A 139 1.72 -15.70 -17.72
N THR A 140 0.46 -16.11 -17.86
CA THR A 140 -0.70 -15.25 -17.60
C THR A 140 -0.70 -14.74 -16.15
N ILE A 141 -0.45 -15.61 -15.17
CA ILE A 141 -0.34 -15.21 -13.76
C ILE A 141 0.78 -14.18 -13.58
N ALA A 142 1.95 -14.39 -14.19
CA ALA A 142 3.06 -13.45 -14.09
C ALA A 142 2.71 -12.08 -14.69
N ILE A 143 2.05 -12.05 -15.85
CA ILE A 143 1.61 -10.81 -16.51
C ILE A 143 0.60 -10.06 -15.63
N ARG A 144 -0.40 -10.75 -15.07
CA ARG A 144 -1.42 -10.14 -14.20
C ARG A 144 -0.82 -9.63 -12.89
N ALA A 145 0.10 -10.38 -12.28
CA ALA A 145 0.82 -9.95 -11.08
C ALA A 145 1.62 -8.67 -11.33
N LYS A 146 2.32 -8.60 -12.48
CA LYS A 146 3.06 -7.41 -12.92
C LYS A 146 2.13 -6.21 -13.16
N ALA A 147 0.97 -6.42 -13.78
CA ALA A 147 -0.01 -5.37 -14.02
C ALA A 147 -0.56 -4.80 -12.69
N ALA A 148 -0.91 -5.67 -11.74
CA ALA A 148 -1.33 -5.26 -10.40
C ALA A 148 -0.23 -4.48 -9.66
N ALA A 149 1.03 -4.91 -9.77
CA ALA A 149 2.16 -4.21 -9.15
C ALA A 149 2.32 -2.79 -9.73
N LYS A 150 2.22 -2.65 -11.06
CA LYS A 150 2.24 -1.34 -11.72
C LYS A 150 1.09 -0.44 -11.27
N ALA A 151 -0.11 -0.98 -11.12
CA ALA A 151 -1.25 -0.23 -10.61
C ALA A 151 -1.01 0.27 -9.17
N ALA A 152 -0.47 -0.59 -8.30
CA ALA A 152 -0.09 -0.19 -6.93
C ALA A 152 0.99 0.90 -6.91
N ILE A 153 2.03 0.76 -7.75
CA ILE A 153 3.09 1.78 -7.90
C ILE A 153 2.53 3.11 -8.39
N ALA A 154 1.60 3.09 -9.35
CA ALA A 154 0.97 4.30 -9.88
C ALA A 154 0.19 5.05 -8.79
N ILE A 155 -0.47 4.33 -7.87
CA ILE A 155 -1.09 4.94 -6.68
C ILE A 155 -0.01 5.60 -5.82
N GLY A 156 1.07 4.89 -5.50
CA GLY A 156 2.18 5.46 -4.73
C GLY A 156 2.74 6.75 -5.36
N GLN A 157 2.99 6.73 -6.66
CA GLN A 157 3.52 7.87 -7.42
C GLN A 157 2.57 9.08 -7.46
N LYS A 158 1.26 8.85 -7.55
CA LYS A 158 0.23 9.91 -7.59
C LYS A 158 0.24 10.79 -6.33
N TYR A 159 0.65 10.25 -5.18
CA TYR A 159 0.56 10.94 -3.89
C TYR A 159 1.92 11.20 -3.23
N CYS A 160 3.02 10.59 -3.71
CA CYS A 160 4.39 10.90 -3.28
C CYS A 160 5.04 12.05 -4.06
N LEU A 161 4.54 12.38 -5.26
CA LEU A 161 4.90 13.58 -6.03
C LEU A 161 3.89 14.70 -5.77
#